data_AF-A0A7C5XGW6-F1
#
_entry.id   AF-A0A7C5XGW6-F1
#
_cell.length_a   1.000
_cell.length_b   1.000
_cell.length_c   1.000
_cell.angle_alpha   90.00
_cell.angle_beta   90.00
_cell.angle_gamma   90.00
#
_symmetry.space_group_name_H-M   'P 1'
#
loop_
_entity.id
_entity.type
_entity.pdbx_description
1 polymer ?
#
loop_
_entity_poly.entity_id
_entity_poly.type
_entity_poly.pdbx_seq_one_letter_code
_entity_poly.pdbx_strand_id
1 'polypeptide(L)'
;MDTSRFIEAVLDLHNRYGKRLGISDVYAYSARGRVIRAVGTIIISPNSPLVTNNAPKTLSMYLLGSGNILAMIDLPINLNVDPRCQGERIEITNDLYKPHTTAAALNITNCNDEIPNIIRGLGRKFGVRLEVWIVNELGMENMKLAFRGSLGDSRSLARLVVVMTAISNMRNMDDLNRVLKIMNDGLRAIT
;
A
#
# COMPACT_ATOMS: atom_id res chain seq x y z
N MET A 1 15.00 1.20 9.08
CA MET A 1 15.39 -0.14 8.56
C MET A 1 16.54 0.05 7.58
N ASP A 2 17.54 -0.82 7.54
CA ASP A 2 18.58 -0.76 6.50
C ASP A 2 18.14 -1.47 5.21
N THR A 3 18.85 -1.20 4.10
CA THR A 3 18.53 -1.73 2.76
C THR A 3 18.49 -3.25 2.72
N SER A 4 19.48 -3.93 3.31
CA SER A 4 19.57 -5.41 3.25
C SER A 4 18.41 -6.05 4.00
N ARG A 5 18.11 -5.58 5.22
CA ARG A 5 16.98 -6.07 6.01
C ARG A 5 15.63 -5.81 5.34
N PHE A 6 15.49 -4.69 4.63
CA PHE A 6 14.29 -4.42 3.84
C PHE A 6 14.11 -5.44 2.71
N ILE A 7 15.17 -5.67 1.92
CA ILE A 7 15.15 -6.62 0.81
C ILE A 7 14.85 -8.03 1.33
N GLU A 8 15.58 -8.46 2.36
CA GLU A 8 15.35 -9.75 3.03
C GLU A 8 13.92 -9.87 3.53
N ALA A 9 13.35 -8.85 4.18
CA ALA A 9 11.97 -8.90 4.67
C ALA A 9 10.95 -9.08 3.54
N VAL A 10 11.15 -8.43 2.39
CA VAL A 10 10.26 -8.58 1.22
C VAL A 10 10.40 -9.95 0.57
N LEU A 11 11.62 -10.49 0.45
CA LEU A 11 11.84 -11.84 -0.09
C LEU A 11 11.30 -12.92 0.87
N ASP A 12 11.54 -12.77 2.17
CA ASP A 12 11.06 -13.68 3.22
C ASP A 12 9.53 -13.70 3.29
N LEU A 13 8.86 -12.60 2.95
CA LEU A 13 7.41 -12.55 2.90
C LEU A 13 6.85 -13.64 1.98
N HIS A 14 7.41 -13.78 0.77
CA HIS A 14 6.99 -14.78 -0.19
C HIS A 14 7.27 -16.20 0.33
N ASN A 15 8.46 -16.42 0.86
CA ASN A 15 8.86 -17.73 1.38
C ASN A 15 7.98 -18.18 2.57
N ARG A 16 7.65 -17.27 3.48
CA ARG A 16 6.92 -17.59 4.71
C ARG A 16 5.40 -17.60 4.52
N TYR A 17 4.86 -16.68 3.72
CA TYR A 17 3.42 -16.43 3.64
C TYR A 17 2.86 -16.55 2.21
N GLY A 18 3.69 -16.71 1.18
CA GLY A 18 3.28 -16.61 -0.21
C GLY A 18 2.13 -17.54 -0.60
N LYS A 19 2.24 -18.84 -0.28
CA LYS A 19 1.17 -19.81 -0.54
C LYS A 19 -0.14 -19.46 0.18
N ARG A 20 -0.06 -19.01 1.43
CA ARG A 20 -1.23 -18.74 2.28
C ARG A 20 -1.96 -17.46 1.87
N LEU A 21 -1.20 -16.46 1.43
CA LEU A 21 -1.73 -15.16 1.02
C LEU A 21 -1.93 -15.06 -0.50
N GLY A 22 -1.60 -16.10 -1.28
CA GLY A 22 -1.65 -16.07 -2.73
C GLY A 22 -0.71 -15.03 -3.35
N ILE A 23 0.47 -14.80 -2.76
CA ILE A 23 1.53 -13.99 -3.37
C ILE A 23 2.10 -14.81 -4.53
N SER A 24 1.99 -14.30 -5.75
CA SER A 24 2.54 -14.98 -6.93
C SER A 24 4.03 -14.74 -7.10
N ASP A 25 4.47 -13.52 -6.78
CA ASP A 25 5.88 -13.14 -6.95
C ASP A 25 6.24 -11.92 -6.09
N VAL A 26 7.53 -11.77 -5.81
CA VAL A 26 8.10 -10.60 -5.14
C VAL A 26 9.41 -10.17 -5.80
N TYR A 27 9.58 -8.87 -5.97
CA TYR A 27 10.83 -8.27 -6.45
C TYR A 27 11.35 -7.33 -5.38
N ALA A 28 12.63 -7.40 -5.05
CA ALA A 28 13.26 -6.44 -4.15
C ALA A 28 14.70 -6.19 -4.56
N TYR A 29 15.11 -4.92 -4.61
CA TYR A 29 16.46 -4.55 -5.01
C TYR A 29 16.91 -3.24 -4.37
N SER A 30 18.23 -3.09 -4.21
CA SER A 30 18.83 -1.83 -3.77
C SER A 30 18.74 -0.81 -4.89
N ALA A 31 18.31 0.40 -4.55
CA ALA A 31 18.35 1.54 -5.45
C ALA A 31 19.63 2.35 -5.21
N ARG A 32 20.09 3.07 -6.24
CA ARG A 32 21.21 4.02 -6.14
C ARG A 32 20.75 5.45 -5.80
N GLY A 33 19.45 5.62 -5.52
CA GLY A 33 18.86 6.90 -5.14
C GLY A 33 19.35 7.39 -3.77
N ARG A 34 19.34 8.71 -3.59
CA ARG A 34 19.48 9.39 -2.31
C ARG A 34 18.17 9.34 -1.52
N VAL A 35 17.05 9.54 -2.19
CA VAL A 35 15.70 9.55 -1.61
C VAL A 35 15.16 8.13 -1.50
N ILE A 36 15.22 7.35 -2.59
CA ILE A 36 14.81 5.94 -2.58
C ILE A 36 16.06 5.06 -2.50
N ARG A 37 16.18 4.35 -1.38
CA ARG A 37 17.32 3.47 -1.05
C ARG A 37 17.11 2.03 -1.51
N ALA A 38 15.87 1.57 -1.57
CA ALA A 38 15.50 0.25 -2.07
C ALA A 38 14.06 0.26 -2.57
N VAL A 39 13.75 -0.67 -3.47
CA VAL A 39 12.41 -0.88 -4.02
C VAL A 39 12.00 -2.32 -3.73
N GLY A 40 10.73 -2.49 -3.35
CA GLY A 40 10.07 -3.78 -3.21
C GLY A 40 8.75 -3.77 -3.98
N THR A 41 8.41 -4.87 -4.63
CA THR A 41 7.13 -5.06 -5.32
C THR A 41 6.58 -6.41 -4.92
N ILE A 42 5.34 -6.44 -4.46
CA ILE A 42 4.64 -7.67 -4.09
C ILE A 42 3.46 -7.84 -5.03
N ILE A 43 3.43 -8.96 -5.75
CA ILE A 43 2.37 -9.28 -6.70
C ILE A 43 1.48 -10.34 -6.08
N ILE A 44 0.21 -9.98 -5.89
CA ILE A 44 -0.83 -10.88 -5.40
C ILE A 44 -1.57 -11.46 -6.59
N SER A 45 -1.66 -12.79 -6.62
CA SER A 45 -2.33 -13.53 -7.68
C SER A 45 -3.81 -13.16 -7.78
N PRO A 46 -4.40 -13.17 -8.99
CA PRO A 46 -5.85 -13.10 -9.18
C PRO A 46 -6.64 -14.12 -8.34
N ASN A 47 -6.03 -15.28 -8.07
CA ASN A 47 -6.63 -16.39 -7.33
C ASN A 47 -6.33 -16.35 -5.83
N SER A 48 -5.71 -15.27 -5.34
CA SER A 48 -5.43 -15.09 -3.92
C SER A 48 -6.72 -15.03 -3.10
N PRO A 49 -6.76 -15.59 -1.88
CA PRO A 49 -7.88 -15.39 -0.96
C PRO A 49 -8.07 -13.92 -0.55
N LEU A 50 -7.08 -13.05 -0.83
CA LEU A 50 -7.14 -11.61 -0.56
C LEU A 50 -7.78 -10.81 -1.70
N VAL A 51 -8.09 -11.42 -2.85
CA VAL A 51 -8.56 -10.73 -4.05
C VAL A 51 -9.99 -11.16 -4.37
N THR A 52 -10.85 -10.20 -4.71
CA THR A 52 -12.28 -10.45 -4.94
C THR A 52 -12.73 -10.36 -6.38
N ASN A 53 -11.94 -9.69 -7.22
CA ASN A 53 -12.27 -9.29 -8.57
C ASN A 53 -11.51 -10.07 -9.64
N ASN A 54 -10.82 -11.16 -9.25
CA ASN A 54 -9.97 -11.98 -10.12
C ASN A 54 -8.96 -11.16 -10.95
N ALA A 55 -8.48 -10.04 -10.40
CA ALA A 55 -7.45 -9.21 -11.01
C ALA A 55 -6.22 -9.18 -10.10
N PRO A 56 -5.00 -9.26 -10.66
CA PRO A 56 -3.80 -9.20 -9.85
C PRO A 56 -3.72 -7.85 -9.13
N LYS A 57 -3.14 -7.86 -7.94
CA LYS A 57 -2.91 -6.65 -7.14
C LYS A 57 -1.42 -6.48 -6.91
N THR A 58 -0.91 -5.26 -7.10
CA THR A 58 0.50 -4.93 -6.93
C THR A 58 0.65 -3.94 -5.79
N LEU A 59 1.42 -4.31 -4.77
CA LEU A 59 1.84 -3.41 -3.72
C LEU A 59 3.28 -2.97 -4.01
N SER A 60 3.46 -1.69 -4.31
CA SER A 60 4.78 -1.08 -4.51
C SER A 60 5.29 -0.52 -3.19
N MET A 61 6.56 -0.76 -2.88
CA MET A 61 7.20 -0.37 -1.64
C MET A 61 8.53 0.32 -1.91
N TYR A 62 8.81 1.36 -1.16
CA TYR A 62 10.02 2.17 -1.27
C TYR A 62 10.62 2.35 0.12
N LEU A 63 11.87 1.93 0.29
CA LEU A 63 12.66 2.31 1.46
C LEU A 63 13.21 3.71 1.23
N LEU A 64 12.78 4.66 2.06
CA LEU A 64 13.21 6.04 1.99
C LEU A 64 14.56 6.25 2.68
N GLY A 65 15.28 7.32 2.31
CA GLY A 65 16.55 7.71 2.94
C GLY A 65 16.45 7.94 4.45
N SER A 66 15.27 8.25 4.96
CA SER A 66 14.98 8.35 6.40
C SER A 66 14.90 7.01 7.13
N GLY A 67 14.91 5.89 6.39
CA GLY A 67 14.74 4.54 6.93
C GLY A 67 13.28 4.12 7.13
N ASN A 68 12.32 5.00 6.81
CA ASN A 68 10.90 4.69 6.71
C ASN A 68 10.56 4.02 5.37
N ILE A 69 9.44 3.31 5.36
CA ILE A 69 8.89 2.63 4.18
C ILE A 69 7.65 3.39 3.74
N LEU A 70 7.59 3.68 2.44
CA LEU A 70 6.38 4.09 1.74
C LEU A 70 5.85 2.89 0.96
N ALA A 71 4.64 2.41 1.27
CA ALA A 71 3.96 1.38 0.50
C ALA A 71 2.70 1.96 -0.14
N MET A 72 2.42 1.59 -1.39
CA MET A 72 1.28 2.09 -2.16
C MET A 72 0.63 0.97 -2.98
N ILE A 73 -0.70 0.97 -3.02
CA ILE A 73 -1.52 0.09 -3.86
C ILE A 73 -2.65 0.89 -4.48
N ASP A 74 -3.10 0.48 -5.66
CA ASP A 74 -4.26 1.09 -6.32
C ASP A 74 -5.53 0.92 -5.49
N LEU A 75 -6.26 2.01 -5.29
CA LEU A 75 -7.56 2.02 -4.66
C LEU A 75 -8.61 2.33 -5.73
N PRO A 76 -9.38 1.34 -6.21
CA PRO A 76 -10.33 1.49 -7.32
C PRO A 76 -11.67 2.11 -6.85
N ILE A 77 -11.59 3.15 -6.03
CA ILE A 77 -12.72 3.97 -5.61
C ILE A 77 -12.56 5.32 -6.26
N ASN A 78 -13.59 5.76 -6.98
CA ASN A 78 -13.70 7.16 -7.39
C ASN A 78 -14.34 7.93 -6.25
N LEU A 79 -13.51 8.58 -5.42
CA LEU A 79 -13.98 9.65 -4.57
C LEU A 79 -14.30 10.86 -5.45
N ASN A 80 -15.55 11.31 -5.43
CA ASN A 80 -15.85 12.69 -5.80
C ASN A 80 -15.35 13.56 -4.64
N VAL A 81 -14.04 13.77 -4.59
CA VAL A 81 -13.41 14.52 -3.51
C VAL A 81 -14.04 15.91 -3.46
N ASP A 82 -14.72 16.22 -2.35
CA ASP A 82 -15.31 17.54 -2.17
C ASP A 82 -14.20 18.58 -2.39
N PRO A 83 -14.41 19.62 -3.23
CA PRO A 83 -13.44 20.69 -3.45
C PRO A 83 -12.95 21.37 -2.17
N ARG A 84 -13.69 21.23 -1.06
CA ARG A 84 -13.35 21.73 0.28
C ARG A 84 -12.48 20.78 1.10
N CYS A 85 -12.24 19.55 0.63
CA CYS A 85 -11.35 18.63 1.32
C CYS A 85 -9.93 19.17 1.31
N GLN A 86 -9.41 19.45 2.51
CA GLN A 86 -8.04 19.87 2.67
C GLN A 86 -7.14 18.64 2.59
N GLY A 87 -6.17 18.70 1.68
CA GLY A 87 -5.12 17.71 1.57
C GLY A 87 -3.75 18.34 1.80
N GLU A 88 -2.86 17.55 2.37
CA GLU A 88 -1.44 17.90 2.43
C GLU A 88 -0.81 17.56 1.09
N ARG A 89 -0.26 18.55 0.39
CA ARG A 89 0.51 18.29 -0.82
C ARG A 89 1.84 17.65 -0.41
N ILE A 90 2.06 16.43 -0.89
CA ILE A 90 3.28 15.66 -0.72
C ILE A 90 3.99 15.64 -2.08
N GLU A 91 5.27 16.02 -2.08
CA GLU A 91 6.12 15.86 -3.25
C GLU A 91 6.95 14.59 -3.09
N ILE A 92 6.81 13.69 -4.05
CA ILE A 92 7.53 12.42 -4.09
C ILE A 92 8.59 12.54 -5.17
N THR A 93 9.84 12.69 -4.75
CA THR A 93 10.96 12.62 -5.69
C THR A 93 11.29 11.17 -5.99
N ASN A 94 11.03 10.75 -7.22
CA ASN A 94 11.52 9.49 -7.76
C ASN A 94 12.87 9.71 -8.43
N ASP A 95 13.93 9.44 -7.65
CA ASP A 95 15.30 9.57 -8.09
C ASP A 95 15.87 8.30 -8.75
N LEU A 96 15.00 7.33 -9.07
CA LEU A 96 15.35 6.16 -9.88
C LEU A 96 15.45 6.49 -11.36
N TYR A 97 14.68 7.48 -11.84
CA TYR A 97 14.70 7.94 -13.23
C TYR A 97 15.76 9.04 -13.46
N LYS A 98 16.25 9.13 -14.70
CA LYS A 98 17.07 10.23 -15.20
C LYS A 98 16.38 10.89 -16.41
N PRO A 99 16.03 12.18 -16.35
CA PRO A 99 16.12 13.07 -15.18
C PRO A 99 15.22 12.59 -14.03
N HIS A 100 15.56 13.01 -12.81
CA HIS A 100 14.70 12.72 -11.66
C HIS A 100 13.31 13.30 -11.89
N THR A 101 12.29 12.57 -11.47
CA THR A 101 10.89 12.99 -11.61
C THR A 101 10.33 13.29 -10.24
N THR A 102 9.51 14.34 -10.15
CA THR A 102 8.77 14.66 -8.93
C THR A 102 7.30 14.49 -9.24
N ALA A 103 6.64 13.58 -8.53
CA ALA A 103 5.20 13.46 -8.54
C ALA A 103 4.63 14.30 -7.40
N ALA A 104 3.55 15.04 -7.68
CA ALA A 104 2.75 15.64 -6.63
C ALA A 104 1.63 14.67 -6.26
N ALA A 105 1.53 14.37 -4.97
CA ALA A 105 0.43 13.65 -4.38
C ALA A 105 -0.32 14.56 -3.41
N LEU A 106 -1.64 14.41 -3.36
CA LEU A 106 -2.47 15.04 -2.34
C LEU A 106 -2.87 13.98 -1.32
N ASN A 107 -2.30 14.05 -0.12
CA ASN A 107 -2.74 13.23 1.00
C ASN A 107 -4.00 13.82 1.59
N ILE A 108 -5.12 13.11 1.45
CA ILE A 108 -6.39 13.53 2.03
C ILE A 108 -6.26 13.39 3.54
N THR A 109 -6.35 14.49 4.30
CA THR A 109 -6.21 14.49 5.77
C THR A 109 -7.51 14.93 6.44
N ASN A 110 -8.11 16.03 5.97
CA ASN A 110 -9.31 16.64 6.53
C ASN A 110 -10.43 16.69 5.48
N CYS A 111 -11.10 15.55 5.35
CA CYS A 111 -12.24 15.39 4.46
C CYS A 111 -13.36 14.75 5.28
N ASN A 112 -14.53 15.38 5.30
CA ASN A 112 -15.73 14.81 5.94
C ASN A 112 -16.33 13.66 5.12
N ASP A 113 -15.65 13.22 4.07
CA ASP A 113 -16.03 12.02 3.33
C ASP A 113 -15.93 10.77 4.20
N GLU A 114 -16.98 9.95 4.10
CA GLU A 114 -17.13 8.71 4.86
C GLU A 114 -15.99 7.74 4.54
N ILE A 115 -15.60 7.63 3.26
CA ILE A 115 -14.70 6.59 2.76
C ILE A 115 -13.26 6.74 3.30
N PRO A 116 -12.56 7.89 3.19
CA PRO A 116 -11.23 8.04 3.79
C PRO A 116 -11.24 7.79 5.31
N ASN A 117 -12.30 8.20 6.00
CA ASN A 117 -12.42 7.98 7.44
C ASN A 117 -12.59 6.50 7.79
N ILE A 118 -13.38 5.77 7.02
CA ILE A 118 -13.51 4.31 7.16
C ILE A 118 -12.19 3.61 6.85
N ILE A 119 -11.52 3.96 5.76
CA ILE A 119 -10.22 3.35 5.40
C ILE A 119 -9.20 3.53 6.52
N ARG A 120 -9.08 4.75 7.06
CA ARG A 120 -8.18 5.03 8.21
C ARG A 120 -8.62 4.27 9.45
N GLY A 121 -9.94 4.19 9.72
CA GLY A 121 -10.52 3.45 10.83
C GLY A 121 -10.24 1.96 10.76
N LEU A 122 -10.43 1.34 9.59
CA LEU A 122 -10.11 -0.06 9.31
C LEU A 122 -8.62 -0.32 9.50
N GLY A 123 -7.76 0.50 8.89
CA GLY A 123 -6.31 0.39 9.08
C GLY A 123 -5.96 0.37 10.57
N ARG A 124 -6.43 1.36 11.33
CA ARG A 124 -6.16 1.47 12.78
C ARG A 124 -6.66 0.26 13.55
N LYS A 125 -7.87 -0.24 13.26
CA LYS A 125 -8.45 -1.45 13.87
C LYS A 125 -7.53 -2.67 13.71
N PHE A 126 -6.83 -2.75 12.58
CA PHE A 126 -5.90 -3.83 12.28
C PHE A 126 -4.42 -3.45 12.51
N GLY A 127 -4.15 -2.36 13.23
CA GLY A 127 -2.79 -1.98 13.63
C GLY A 127 -1.93 -1.38 12.52
N VAL A 128 -2.53 -0.88 11.44
CA VAL A 128 -1.84 -0.26 10.29
C VAL A 128 -2.31 1.19 10.12
N ARG A 129 -1.38 2.15 10.11
CA ARG A 129 -1.72 3.56 9.85
C ARG A 129 -1.73 3.82 8.35
N LEU A 130 -2.92 3.83 7.78
CA LEU A 130 -3.13 4.06 6.36
C LEU A 130 -3.49 5.51 6.06
N GLU A 131 -3.12 5.95 4.87
CA GLU A 131 -3.40 7.24 4.28
C GLU A 131 -4.07 7.02 2.91
N VAL A 132 -4.87 7.98 2.44
CA VAL A 132 -5.50 7.95 1.11
C VAL A 132 -4.93 9.09 0.30
N TRP A 133 -4.26 8.77 -0.79
CA TRP A 133 -3.55 9.74 -1.62
C TRP A 133 -4.19 9.82 -3.00
N ILE A 134 -4.30 11.03 -3.53
CA ILE A 134 -4.57 11.27 -4.95
C ILE A 134 -3.22 11.56 -5.58
N VAL A 135 -2.78 10.73 -6.49
CA VAL A 135 -1.49 10.89 -7.17
C VAL A 135 -1.77 11.30 -8.61
N ASN A 136 -1.19 12.42 -9.04
CA ASN A 136 -1.23 12.85 -10.43
C ASN A 136 0.08 12.46 -11.11
N GLU A 137 0.01 11.44 -11.97
CA GLU A 137 1.16 10.94 -12.73
C GLU A 137 0.83 11.03 -14.22
N LEU A 138 1.70 11.71 -14.98
CA LEU A 138 1.58 11.87 -16.44
C LEU A 138 0.22 12.45 -16.91
N GLY A 139 -0.41 13.29 -16.08
CA GLY A 139 -1.70 13.89 -16.36
C GLY A 139 -2.91 12.99 -16.03
N MET A 140 -2.69 11.84 -15.38
CA MET A 140 -3.75 10.96 -14.89
C MET A 140 -3.79 11.01 -13.37
N GLU A 141 -4.97 11.31 -12.81
CA GLU A 141 -5.21 11.24 -11.38
C GLU A 141 -5.64 9.83 -10.99
N ASN A 142 -4.93 9.23 -10.04
CA ASN A 142 -5.25 7.91 -9.51
C ASN A 142 -5.28 7.95 -7.98
N MET A 143 -6.24 7.25 -7.39
CA MET A 143 -6.29 7.07 -5.94
C MET A 143 -5.44 5.90 -5.51
N LYS A 144 -4.59 6.15 -4.52
CA LYS A 144 -3.71 5.16 -3.91
C LYS A 144 -4.04 5.05 -2.43
N LEU A 145 -4.08 3.82 -1.95
CA LEU A 145 -3.97 3.55 -0.53
C LEU A 145 -2.48 3.52 -0.18
N ALA A 146 -2.08 4.34 0.78
CA ALA A 146 -0.68 4.51 1.16
C ALA A 146 -0.44 4.13 2.63
N PHE A 147 0.76 3.62 2.90
CA PHE A 147 1.32 3.47 4.24
C PHE A 147 2.67 4.15 4.27
N ARG A 148 2.92 4.96 5.31
CA ARG A 148 4.21 5.59 5.54
C ARG A 148 4.63 5.37 6.99
N GLY A 149 5.71 4.61 7.20
CA GLY A 149 6.18 4.31 8.54
C GLY A 149 7.29 3.26 8.60
N SER A 150 7.60 2.80 9.80
CA SER A 150 8.57 1.73 10.02
C SER A 150 7.88 0.38 10.12
N LEU A 151 8.52 -0.67 9.60
CA LEU A 151 8.13 -2.07 9.80
C LEU A 151 9.15 -2.75 10.71
N GLY A 152 8.67 -3.44 11.76
CA GLY A 152 9.54 -4.09 12.74
C GLY A 152 10.00 -5.49 12.32
N ASP A 153 9.15 -6.23 11.61
CA ASP A 153 9.36 -7.64 11.26
C ASP A 153 8.56 -8.07 10.03
N SER A 154 8.80 -9.30 9.55
CA SER A 154 8.09 -9.89 8.41
C SER A 154 6.60 -10.11 8.66
N ARG A 155 6.19 -10.28 9.93
CA ARG A 155 4.77 -10.41 10.30
C ARG A 155 4.02 -9.09 10.16
N SER A 156 4.66 -7.97 10.50
CA SER A 156 4.14 -6.63 10.32
C SER A 156 4.02 -6.29 8.83
N LEU A 157 4.98 -6.74 8.01
CA LEU A 157 4.88 -6.65 6.56
C LEU A 157 3.72 -7.49 6.01
N ALA A 158 3.57 -8.74 6.45
CA ALA A 158 2.45 -9.60 6.04
C ALA A 158 1.09 -9.00 6.42
N ARG A 159 0.98 -8.42 7.63
CA ARG A 159 -0.21 -7.68 8.07
C ARG A 159 -0.49 -6.49 7.17
N LEU A 160 0.53 -5.69 6.85
CA LEU A 160 0.41 -4.56 5.93
C LEU A 160 -0.15 -5.01 4.58
N VAL A 161 0.40 -6.08 4.00
CA VAL A 161 -0.05 -6.66 2.72
C VAL A 161 -1.51 -7.10 2.81
N VAL A 162 -1.89 -7.88 3.82
CA VAL A 162 -3.27 -8.34 4.01
C VAL A 162 -4.24 -7.15 4.07
N VAL A 163 -3.95 -6.16 4.91
CA VAL A 163 -4.85 -5.01 5.12
C VAL A 163 -4.94 -4.15 3.85
N MET A 164 -3.81 -3.80 3.23
CA MET A 164 -3.80 -2.95 2.05
C MET A 164 -4.46 -3.64 0.85
N THR A 165 -4.14 -4.92 0.60
CA THR A 165 -4.76 -5.69 -0.47
C THR A 165 -6.26 -5.85 -0.24
N ALA A 166 -6.69 -6.19 0.97
CA ALA A 166 -8.12 -6.34 1.26
C ALA A 166 -8.89 -5.03 1.00
N ILE A 167 -8.41 -3.89 1.52
CA ILE A 167 -9.03 -2.58 1.30
C ILE A 167 -9.01 -2.20 -0.18
N SER A 168 -7.97 -2.57 -0.94
CA SER A 168 -7.89 -2.33 -2.40
C SER A 168 -8.99 -3.03 -3.23
N ASN A 169 -9.77 -3.93 -2.61
CA ASN A 169 -10.93 -4.55 -3.26
C ASN A 169 -12.22 -3.75 -3.10
N MET A 170 -12.25 -2.78 -2.18
CA MET A 170 -13.41 -1.93 -1.95
C MET A 170 -13.64 -1.04 -3.18
N ARG A 171 -14.82 -1.10 -3.78
CA ARG A 171 -15.25 -0.21 -4.87
C ARG A 171 -16.29 0.80 -4.41
N ASN A 172 -17.06 0.41 -3.42
CA ASN A 172 -18.05 1.24 -2.74
C ASN A 172 -18.23 0.74 -1.30
N MET A 173 -19.19 1.34 -0.57
CA MET A 173 -19.47 1.03 0.82
C MET A 173 -20.11 -0.35 1.06
N ASP A 174 -20.78 -0.92 0.06
CA ASP A 174 -21.42 -2.23 0.18
C ASP A 174 -20.40 -3.38 0.31
N ASP A 175 -19.16 -3.15 -0.16
CA ASP A 175 -18.06 -4.10 -0.06
C ASP A 175 -17.48 -4.23 1.36
N LEU A 176 -17.82 -3.33 2.29
CA LEU A 176 -17.17 -3.22 3.61
C LEU A 176 -17.14 -4.55 4.39
N ASN A 177 -18.27 -5.25 4.44
CA ASN A 177 -18.37 -6.53 5.16
C ASN A 177 -17.48 -7.61 4.52
N ARG A 178 -17.38 -7.61 3.19
CA ARG A 178 -16.51 -8.52 2.45
C ARG A 178 -15.03 -8.21 2.72
N VAL A 179 -14.66 -6.93 2.70
CA VAL A 179 -13.29 -6.47 3.01
C VAL A 179 -12.91 -6.86 4.45
N LEU A 180 -13.80 -6.65 5.42
CA LEU A 180 -13.61 -7.07 6.81
C LEU A 180 -13.38 -8.57 6.95
N LYS A 181 -14.18 -9.39 6.25
CA LYS A 181 -14.01 -10.85 6.25
C LYS A 181 -12.63 -11.24 5.71
N ILE A 182 -12.23 -10.69 4.56
CA ILE A 182 -10.92 -10.97 3.94
C ILE A 182 -9.78 -10.59 4.87
N MET A 183 -9.85 -9.43 5.53
CA MET A 183 -8.82 -9.02 6.50
C MET A 183 -8.74 -10.00 7.66
N ASN A 184 -9.87 -10.38 8.27
CA ASN A 184 -9.86 -11.32 9.39
C ASN A 184 -9.29 -12.69 8.98
N ASP A 185 -9.72 -13.22 7.85
CA ASP A 185 -9.28 -14.53 7.36
C ASP A 185 -7.79 -14.50 6.97
N GLY A 186 -7.35 -13.44 6.28
CA GLY A 186 -5.95 -13.24 5.91
C GLY A 186 -5.03 -13.05 7.12
N LEU A 187 -5.48 -12.34 8.16
CA LEU A 187 -4.70 -12.15 9.39
C LEU A 187 -4.59 -13.44 10.20
N ARG A 188 -5.62 -14.29 10.19
CA ARG A 188 -5.56 -15.64 10.78
C ARG A 188 -4.55 -16.53 10.07
N ALA A 189 -4.38 -16.35 8.75
CA ALA A 189 -3.43 -17.13 7.98
C ALA A 189 -1.95 -16.79 8.27
N ILE A 190 -1.66 -15.65 8.91
CA ILE A 190 -0.30 -15.18 9.24
C ILE A 190 0.01 -15.17 10.75
N THR A 191 -0.96 -15.58 11.58
CA THR A 191 -0.73 -16.04 12.96
C THR A 191 -0.04 -17.38 12.97
#